data_AF-A0A2V8LDH6-F1
#
_entry.id   AF-A0A2V8LDH6-F1
#
_cell.length_a   1.000
_cell.length_b   1.000
_cell.length_c   1.000
_cell.angle_alpha   90.00
_cell.angle_beta   90.00
_cell.angle_gamma   90.00
#
_symmetry.space_group_name_H-M   'P 1'
#
loop_
_entity.id
_entity.type
_entity.pdbx_description
1 polymer ?
#
loop_
_entity_poly.entity_id
_entity_poly.type
_entity_poly.pdbx_seq_one_letter_code
_entity_poly.pdbx_strand_id
1 'polypeptide(L)' 'MIQTEEQQMAFVEAMREYEDRWIAVVESDGNETIVGSGRDAVEALADAKAKGFENAVLFRVPPFNTTFIPLMSQSVTGA' A
#
# COMPACT_ATOMS: atom_id res chain seq x y z
N MET A 1 -7.64 -14.31 -12.79
CA MET A 1 -8.70 -13.33 -12.52
C MET A 1 -8.11 -11.97 -12.81
N ILE A 2 -8.75 -11.14 -13.64
CA ILE A 2 -8.26 -9.79 -13.95
C ILE A 2 -8.94 -8.88 -12.94
N GLN A 3 -8.18 -8.28 -12.02
CA GLN A 3 -8.67 -7.19 -11.18
C GLN A 3 -9.14 -6.05 -12.10
N THR A 4 -10.33 -5.52 -11.85
CA THR A 4 -10.86 -4.43 -12.69
C THR A 4 -10.19 -3.11 -12.30
N GLU A 5 -10.06 -2.19 -13.27
CA GLU A 5 -9.51 -0.84 -13.01
C GLU A 5 -10.27 -0.12 -11.88
N GLU A 6 -11.58 -0.38 -11.75
CA GLU A 6 -12.43 0.15 -10.67
C GLU A 6 -12.01 -0.37 -9.29
N GLN A 7 -11.68 -1.67 -9.18
CA GLN A 7 -11.23 -2.27 -7.92
C GLN A 7 -9.86 -1.72 -7.50
N GLN A 8 -8.96 -1.54 -8.47
CA GLN A 8 -7.65 -0.95 -8.22
C GLN A 8 -7.77 0.52 -7.76
N MET A 9 -8.63 1.30 -8.41
CA MET A 9 -8.88 2.69 -8.01
C MET A 9 -9.51 2.78 -6.62
N ALA A 10 -10.45 1.89 -6.28
CA ALA A 10 -11.07 1.86 -4.95
C ALA A 10 -10.04 1.53 -3.86
N PHE A 11 -9.12 0.60 -4.11
CA PHE A 11 -8.05 0.26 -3.17
C PHE A 11 -7.06 1.43 -3.00
N VAL A 12 -6.64 2.07 -4.09
CA VAL A 12 -5.78 3.26 -4.05
C VAL A 12 -6.44 4.40 -3.28
N GLU A 13 -7.74 4.62 -3.46
CA GLU A 13 -8.47 5.65 -2.72
C GLU A 13 -8.53 5.32 -1.22
N ALA A 14 -8.78 4.06 -0.86
CA ALA A 14 -8.76 3.62 0.53
C ALA A 14 -7.38 3.81 1.19
N MET A 15 -6.28 3.64 0.44
CA MET A 15 -4.92 3.85 0.95
C MET A 15 -4.64 5.32 1.34
N ARG A 16 -5.34 6.30 0.76
CA ARG A 16 -5.12 7.73 1.07
C ARG A 16 -5.36 8.05 2.54
N GLU A 17 -6.29 7.37 3.19
CA GLU A 17 -6.59 7.55 4.62
C GLU A 17 -5.42 7.12 5.53
N TYR A 18 -4.50 6.32 4.99
CA TYR A 18 -3.38 5.74 5.71
C TYR A 18 -2.04 6.34 5.29
N GLU A 19 -2.03 7.57 4.75
CA GLU A 19 -0.82 8.30 4.40
C GLU A 19 0.23 8.28 5.54
N ASP A 20 1.48 7.97 5.20
CA ASP A 20 2.62 7.84 6.14
C ASP A 20 2.41 6.81 7.26
N ARG A 21 1.55 5.81 7.03
CA ARG A 21 1.32 4.70 7.96
C ARG A 21 1.70 3.36 7.35
N TRP A 22 1.83 2.38 8.21
CA TRP A 22 1.83 0.98 7.82
C TRP A 22 0.41 0.45 7.79
N ILE A 23 0.11 -0.35 6.77
CA ILE A 23 -1.15 -1.06 6.60
C ILE A 23 -0.90 -2.57 6.53
N ALA A 24 -1.87 -3.32 7.02
CA ALA A 24 -1.95 -4.77 6.91
C ALA A 24 -3.07 -5.12 5.94
N VAL A 25 -2.78 -5.94 4.93
CA VAL A 25 -3.67 -6.25 3.81
C VAL A 25 -3.85 -7.76 3.71
N VAL A 26 -5.06 -8.19 3.41
CA VAL A 26 -5.37 -9.57 3.01
C VAL A 26 -5.94 -9.57 1.62
N GLU A 27 -5.63 -10.61 0.85
CA GLU A 27 -6.28 -10.87 -0.44
C GLU A 27 -7.35 -11.93 -0.23
N SER A 28 -8.60 -11.61 -0.57
CA SER A 28 -9.70 -12.58 -0.60
C SER A 28 -10.46 -12.42 -1.91
N ASP A 29 -10.69 -13.54 -2.60
CA ASP A 29 -11.44 -13.56 -3.87
C ASP A 29 -10.89 -12.60 -4.94
N GLY A 30 -9.57 -12.36 -4.93
CA GLY A 30 -8.88 -11.44 -5.84
C GLY A 30 -8.98 -9.96 -5.48
N ASN A 31 -9.60 -9.63 -4.33
CA ASN A 31 -9.69 -8.28 -3.81
C ASN A 31 -8.76 -8.08 -2.61
N GLU A 32 -7.99 -7.00 -2.65
CA GLU A 32 -7.15 -6.56 -1.55
C GLU A 32 -7.97 -5.73 -0.57
N THR A 33 -7.89 -6.07 0.72
CA THR A 33 -8.60 -5.36 1.80
C THR A 33 -7.64 -4.98 2.90
N ILE A 34 -7.66 -3.70 3.29
CA ILE A 34 -6.91 -3.19 4.44
C ILE A 34 -7.63 -3.65 5.71
N VAL A 35 -6.95 -4.44 6.54
CA VAL A 35 -7.49 -5.03 7.77
C VAL A 35 -6.85 -4.49 9.03
N GLY A 36 -5.70 -3.82 8.92
CA GLY A 36 -5.06 -3.17 10.06
C GLY A 36 -4.17 -1.99 9.66
N SER A 37 -3.88 -1.12 10.63
CA SER A 37 -2.95 0.00 10.41
C SER A 37 -2.17 0.39 11.67
N GLY A 38 -1.01 1.01 11.48
CA GLY A 38 -0.12 1.38 12.58
C GLY A 38 0.93 2.41 12.14
N ARG A 39 1.67 2.94 13.11
CA ARG A 39 2.82 3.83 12.82
C ARG A 39 4.02 3.04 12.30
N ASP A 40 4.08 1.77 12.66
CA ASP A 40 5.06 0.81 12.18
C ASP A 40 4.40 -0.54 11.81
N ALA A 41 5.19 -1.43 11.21
CA ALA A 41 4.77 -2.74 10.77
C ALA A 41 4.21 -3.62 11.92
N VAL A 42 4.76 -3.46 13.13
CA VAL A 42 4.39 -4.27 14.30
C VAL A 42 3.02 -3.84 14.80
N GLU A 43 2.77 -2.53 14.89
CA GLU A 43 1.46 -1.98 15.24
C GLU A 43 0.38 -2.38 14.21
N ALA A 44 0.68 -2.28 12.92
CA ALA A 44 -0.27 -2.66 11.87
C ALA A 44 -0.63 -4.16 11.93
N LEU A 45 0.35 -5.02 12.18
CA LEU A 45 0.13 -6.46 12.35
C LEU A 45 -0.65 -6.76 13.65
N ALA A 46 -0.37 -6.05 14.74
CA ALA A 46 -1.09 -6.22 16.00
C ALA A 46 -2.56 -5.83 15.86
N ASP A 47 -2.86 -4.72 15.17
CA ASP A 47 -4.21 -4.28 14.87
C ASP A 47 -4.96 -5.31 13.98
N ALA A 48 -4.30 -5.84 12.95
CA ALA A 48 -4.87 -6.91 12.11
C ALA A 48 -5.16 -8.19 12.89
N LYS A 49 -4.23 -8.62 13.77
CA LYS A 49 -4.40 -9.81 14.62
C LYS A 49 -5.54 -9.64 15.62
N ALA A 50 -5.70 -8.46 16.20
CA ALA A 50 -6.82 -8.16 17.09
C ALA A 50 -8.20 -8.32 16.40
N LYS A 51 -8.22 -8.20 15.07
CA LYS A 51 -9.40 -8.39 14.21
C LYS A 51 -9.51 -9.80 13.62
N GLY A 52 -8.61 -10.72 13.99
CA GLY A 52 -8.64 -12.12 13.54
C GLY A 52 -7.83 -12.40 12.26
N PHE A 53 -7.07 -11.43 11.76
CA PHE A 53 -6.24 -11.60 10.56
C PHE A 53 -4.79 -11.91 10.96
N GLU A 54 -4.47 -13.20 11.10
CA GLU A 54 -3.13 -13.63 11.55
C GLU A 54 -2.05 -13.54 10.46
N ASN A 55 -2.46 -13.65 9.19
CA ASN A 55 -1.57 -13.76 8.02
C ASN A 55 -1.78 -12.61 7.02
N ALA A 56 -1.72 -11.37 7.52
CA ALA A 56 -1.79 -10.19 6.67
C ALA A 56 -0.41 -9.80 6.09
N VAL A 57 -0.39 -9.32 4.86
CA VAL A 57 0.78 -8.74 4.19
C VAL A 57 0.91 -7.28 4.62
N LEU A 58 2.13 -6.82 4.88
CA LEU A 58 2.38 -5.47 5.40
C LEU A 58 2.97 -4.56 4.34
N PHE A 59 2.41 -3.36 4.21
CA PHE A 59 2.89 -2.33 3.29
C PHE A 59 3.04 -0.99 4.03
N ARG A 60 4.05 -0.21 3.64
CA ARG A 60 4.14 1.20 4.04
C ARG A 60 3.47 2.05 2.97
N VAL A 61 2.52 2.88 3.38
CA VAL A 61 1.91 3.89 2.52
C VAL A 61 2.81 5.13 2.53
N PRO A 62 3.42 5.50 1.40
CA PRO A 62 4.25 6.69 1.34
C PRO A 62 3.38 7.96 1.45
N PRO A 63 3.96 9.09 1.89
CA PRO A 63 3.29 10.38 1.80
C PRO A 63 2.99 10.76 0.35
N PHE A 64 1.77 11.21 0.09
CA PHE A 64 1.29 11.66 -1.22
C PHE A 64 1.65 13.13 -1.50
N ASN A 65 2.08 13.88 -0.47
CA ASN A 65 2.57 15.25 -0.63
C ASN A 65 3.97 15.35 -1.28
N THR A 66 4.65 14.22 -1.49
CA THR A 66 6.00 14.17 -2.05
C THR A 66 5.93 13.70 -3.50
N THR A 67 6.18 14.60 -4.44
CA THR A 67 6.33 14.27 -5.87
C THR A 67 7.54 13.38 -6.07
N PHE A 68 7.32 12.16 -6.57
CA PHE A 68 8.39 11.32 -7.10
C PHE A 68 8.93 11.96 -8.39
N ILE A 69 10.13 12.56 -8.32
CA ILE A 69 10.85 13.02 -9.51
C ILE A 69 11.81 11.92 -9.94
N PRO A 70 11.51 11.12 -10.98
CA PRO A 70 12.50 10.22 -11.56
C PRO A 70 13.61 11.07 -12.17
N LEU A 71 14.84 10.93 -11.64
CA LEU A 71 16.04 11.43 -12.30
C LEU A 71 16.20 10.62 -13.59
N MET A 72 15.64 11.13 -14.69
CA MET A 72 15.94 10.66 -16.03
C MET A 72 17.44 10.89 -16.24
N SER A 73 18.23 9.84 -16.09
CA SER A 73 19.65 9.85 -16.45
C SER A 73 19.71 10.08 -17.94
N GLN A 74 19.99 11.32 -18.35
CA GLN A 74 20.31 11.60 -19.74
C GLN A 74 21.60 10.84 -20.04
N SER A 75 21.49 9.75 -20.79
CA SER A 75 22.64 9.16 -21.45
C SER A 75 23.22 10.23 -22.36
N VAL A 76 24.29 10.89 -21.91
CA VAL A 76 25.11 11.72 -22.79
C VAL A 76 25.82 10.75 -23.72
N THR A 77 25.22 10.46 -24.87
CA THR A 77 25.94 9.82 -25.97
C THR A 77 26.89 10.88 -26.53
N GLY A 78 28.09 10.91 -25.96
CA GLY A 78 29.18 11.75 -26.43
C GLY A 78 29.90 11.12 -27.63
N ALA A 79 30.21 12.00 -28.59
CA ALA A 79 31.21 11.94 -29.66
C ALA A 79 30.98 10.94 -30.82
#